data_AF-A0A4V3G529-F1
#
_entry.id   AF-A0A4V3G529-F1
#
_cell.length_a   1.000
_cell.length_b   1.000
_cell.length_c   1.000
_cell.angle_alpha   90.00
_cell.angle_beta   90.00
_cell.angle_gamma   90.00
#
_symmetry.space_group_name_H-M   'P 1'
#
loop_
_entity.id
_entity.type
_entity.pdbx_description
1 polymer ?
#
loop_
_entity_poly.entity_id
_entity_poly.type
_entity_poly.pdbx_seq_one_letter_code
_entity_poly.pdbx_strand_id
1 'polypeptide(L)'
;MEERQVEFTYGIVKDRKNIYLNFITNVSPDCDCAGWSDRPIVNDIGILASKDPVALEQASLDLVNKAEPKGMLEDRDLEPGENKFKAVHPSTDGGVRQIDYAAEIGMGSKEYELISL
;
A
#
# COMPACT_ATOMS: atom_id res chain seq x y z
N MET A 1 -8.70 -9.47 -10.80
CA MET A 1 -7.94 -10.41 -9.93
C MET A 1 -7.97 -9.90 -8.50
N GLU A 2 -7.69 -8.61 -8.30
CA GLU A 2 -7.71 -7.92 -7.00
C GLU A 2 -9.00 -8.13 -6.21
N GLU A 3 -10.17 -7.92 -6.82
CA GLU A 3 -11.47 -8.08 -6.16
C GLU A 3 -11.64 -9.45 -5.49
N ARG A 4 -11.24 -10.53 -6.18
CA ARG A 4 -11.33 -11.89 -5.64
C ARG A 4 -10.41 -12.11 -4.43
N GLN A 5 -9.25 -11.45 -4.39
CA GLN A 5 -8.34 -11.52 -3.25
C GLN A 5 -8.93 -10.80 -2.03
N VAL A 6 -9.60 -9.67 -2.26
CA VAL A 6 -10.33 -8.93 -1.23
C VAL A 6 -11.51 -9.76 -0.71
N GLU A 7 -12.34 -10.34 -1.59
CA GLU A 7 -13.46 -11.22 -1.20
C GLU A 7 -13.00 -12.40 -0.33
N PHE A 8 -11.92 -13.05 -0.74
CA PHE A 8 -11.33 -14.17 0.01
C PHE A 8 -10.88 -13.74 1.40
N THR A 9 -10.16 -12.62 1.49
CA THR A 9 -9.69 -12.07 2.77
C THR A 9 -10.86 -11.66 3.65
N TYR A 10 -11.89 -11.03 3.07
CA TYR A 10 -13.08 -10.63 3.79
C TYR A 10 -13.77 -11.84 4.43
N GLY A 11 -13.91 -12.95 3.70
CA GLY A 11 -14.47 -14.19 4.23
C GLY A 11 -13.71 -14.76 5.46
N ILE A 12 -12.40 -14.48 5.56
CA ILE A 12 -11.57 -14.94 6.69
C ILE A 12 -11.71 -14.00 7.90
N VAL A 13 -11.68 -12.68 7.66
CA VAL A 13 -11.59 -11.68 8.72
C VAL A 13 -12.93 -11.24 9.27
N LYS A 14 -14.01 -11.43 8.50
CA LYS A 14 -15.37 -11.05 8.88
C LYS A 14 -15.78 -11.70 10.20
N ASP A 15 -16.44 -10.93 11.04
CA ASP A 15 -16.93 -11.32 12.38
C ASP A 15 -15.83 -11.74 13.37
N ARG A 16 -14.58 -11.32 13.13
CA ARG A 16 -13.44 -11.53 14.05
C ARG A 16 -12.89 -10.21 14.57
N LYS A 17 -12.29 -10.25 15.76
CA LYS A 17 -11.51 -9.13 16.31
C LYS A 17 -10.09 -9.22 15.77
N ASN A 18 -9.74 -8.32 14.87
CA ASN A 18 -8.42 -8.28 14.24
C ASN A 18 -7.69 -6.98 14.61
N ILE A 19 -6.36 -7.04 14.61
CA ILE A 19 -5.47 -5.88 14.59
C ILE A 19 -4.55 -6.11 13.41
N TYR A 20 -4.39 -5.08 12.59
CA TYR A 20 -3.58 -5.11 11.38
C TYR A 20 -2.32 -4.27 11.61
N LEU A 21 -1.20 -4.77 11.10
CA LEU A 21 0.11 -4.16 11.22
C LEU A 21 0.77 -4.15 9.85
N ASN A 22 1.16 -2.96 9.37
CA ASN A 22 1.93 -2.83 8.14
C ASN A 22 3.35 -2.42 8.46
N PHE A 23 4.31 -3.16 7.91
CA PHE A 23 5.73 -2.86 7.99
C PHE A 23 6.14 -2.29 6.65
N ILE A 24 6.22 -0.97 6.56
CA ILE A 24 6.55 -0.27 5.33
C ILE A 24 8.06 -0.09 5.27
N THR A 25 8.73 -1.17 4.90
CA THR A 25 10.18 -1.28 4.84
C THR A 25 10.59 -1.96 3.54
N ASN A 26 11.75 -1.62 2.99
CA ASN A 26 12.28 -2.22 1.75
C ASN A 26 11.24 -2.26 0.62
N VAL A 27 10.55 -1.15 0.37
CA VAL A 27 9.50 -1.07 -0.66
C VAL A 27 10.12 -1.33 -2.04
N SER A 28 9.98 -2.54 -2.56
CA SER A 28 10.61 -2.99 -3.79
C SER A 28 9.79 -2.62 -5.04
N PRO A 29 10.43 -2.42 -6.20
CA PRO A 29 9.72 -2.17 -7.45
C PRO A 29 9.04 -3.42 -8.02
N ASP A 30 9.58 -4.60 -7.73
CA ASP A 30 9.10 -5.92 -8.19
C ASP A 30 9.03 -6.90 -7.02
N CYS A 31 8.85 -8.21 -7.28
CA CYS A 31 9.02 -9.24 -6.24
C CYS A 31 10.40 -9.06 -5.61
N ASP A 32 10.44 -8.84 -4.31
CA ASP A 32 11.65 -8.79 -3.48
C ASP A 32 12.52 -10.06 -3.62
N CYS A 33 11.88 -11.17 -3.99
CA CYS A 33 12.48 -12.46 -4.27
C CYS A 33 13.21 -12.54 -5.63
N ALA A 34 12.91 -11.63 -6.56
CA ALA A 34 13.38 -11.70 -7.92
C ALA A 34 14.78 -11.08 -8.02
N GLY A 35 15.74 -11.83 -8.58
CA GLY A 35 17.13 -11.37 -8.72
C GLY A 35 17.32 -10.16 -9.65
N TRP A 36 16.27 -9.71 -10.34
CA TRP A 36 16.26 -8.50 -11.16
C TRP A 36 15.55 -7.31 -10.50
N SER A 37 14.98 -7.48 -9.30
CA SER A 37 14.36 -6.37 -8.58
C SER A 37 15.45 -5.37 -8.18
N ASP A 38 15.23 -4.10 -8.52
CA ASP A 38 16.14 -3.02 -8.14
C ASP A 38 16.03 -2.71 -6.63
N ARG A 39 16.93 -1.85 -6.14
CA ARG A 39 16.88 -1.33 -4.77
C ARG A 39 15.53 -0.66 -4.45
N PRO A 40 15.18 -0.51 -3.15
CA PRO A 40 13.91 0.09 -2.74
C PRO A 40 13.62 1.44 -3.39
N ILE A 41 12.35 1.65 -3.76
CA ILE A 41 11.87 2.84 -4.48
C ILE A 41 11.53 4.02 -3.56
N VAL A 42 11.54 3.79 -2.24
CA VAL A 42 11.47 4.80 -1.17
C VAL A 42 12.28 4.31 0.04
N ASN A 43 12.63 5.22 0.95
CA ASN A 43 13.20 4.85 2.25
C ASN A 43 12.16 4.15 3.14
N ASP A 44 12.64 3.44 4.17
CA ASP A 44 11.78 2.86 5.20
C ASP A 44 10.93 3.94 5.88
N ILE A 45 9.63 3.68 6.03
CA ILE A 45 8.66 4.61 6.62
C ILE A 45 8.36 4.21 8.08
N GLY A 46 8.35 2.91 8.37
CA GLY A 46 8.14 2.38 9.72
C GLY A 46 6.96 1.42 9.81
N ILE A 47 6.34 1.37 10.99
CA ILE A 47 5.26 0.43 11.31
C ILE A 47 3.96 1.21 11.52
N LEU A 48 2.90 0.81 10.83
CA LEU A 48 1.56 1.31 11.05
C LEU A 48 0.69 0.25 11.71
N ALA A 49 -0.29 0.68 12.50
CA ALA A 49 -1.23 -0.21 13.16
C ALA A 49 -2.66 0.34 13.08
N SER A 50 -3.62 -0.53 12.83
CA SER A 50 -5.05 -0.16 12.86
C SER A 50 -5.93 -1.37 13.15
N LYS A 51 -7.17 -1.11 13.58
CA LYS A 51 -8.25 -2.12 13.59
C LYS A 51 -9.07 -2.10 12.30
N ASP A 52 -8.92 -1.05 11.50
CA ASP A 52 -9.53 -0.90 10.18
C ASP A 52 -8.46 -1.20 9.10
N PRO A 53 -8.62 -2.29 8.33
CA PRO A 53 -7.64 -2.69 7.32
C PRO A 53 -7.63 -1.74 6.12
N VAL A 54 -8.75 -1.13 5.77
CA VAL A 54 -8.85 -0.22 4.61
C VAL A 54 -8.12 1.07 4.91
N ALA A 55 -8.34 1.63 6.11
CA ALA A 55 -7.65 2.85 6.55
C ALA A 55 -6.14 2.63 6.66
N LEU A 56 -5.71 1.44 7.11
CA LEU A 56 -4.30 1.09 7.20
C LEU A 56 -3.62 1.02 5.83
N GLU A 57 -4.24 0.34 4.87
CA GLU A 57 -3.72 0.23 3.51
C GLU A 57 -3.69 1.58 2.81
N GLN A 58 -4.76 2.37 2.93
CA GLN A 58 -4.81 3.73 2.37
C GLN A 58 -3.71 4.62 2.96
N ALA A 59 -3.52 4.61 4.27
CA ALA A 59 -2.45 5.35 4.92
C ALA A 59 -1.06 4.87 4.46
N SER A 60 -0.88 3.58 4.27
CA SER A 60 0.38 2.99 3.80
C SER A 60 0.74 3.47 2.40
N LEU A 61 -0.22 3.38 1.47
CA LEU A 61 -0.04 3.83 0.09
C LEU A 61 0.23 5.34 0.03
N ASP A 62 -0.50 6.14 0.80
CA ASP A 62 -0.32 7.59 0.83
C ASP A 62 1.06 7.98 1.36
N LEU A 63 1.56 7.32 2.40
CA LEU A 63 2.88 7.58 2.96
C LEU A 63 3.99 7.21 1.96
N VAL A 64 3.87 6.07 1.27
CA VAL A 64 4.80 5.69 0.18
C VAL A 64 4.76 6.73 -0.94
N ASN A 65 3.57 7.15 -1.37
CA ASN A 65 3.42 8.13 -2.45
C ASN A 65 3.90 9.53 -2.06
N LYS A 66 3.87 9.90 -0.78
CA LYS A 66 4.45 11.15 -0.26
C LYS A 66 5.97 11.11 -0.05
N ALA A 67 6.55 9.93 0.15
CA ALA A 67 7.98 9.79 0.41
C ALA A 67 8.84 10.21 -0.80
N GLU A 68 10.11 10.54 -0.56
CA GLU A 68 11.05 10.87 -1.64
C GLU A 68 11.31 9.63 -2.52
N PRO A 69 11.27 9.74 -3.86
CA PRO A 69 11.62 8.64 -4.74
C PRO A 69 13.09 8.22 -4.57
N LYS A 70 13.34 6.91 -4.62
CA LYS A 70 14.64 6.26 -4.57
C LYS A 70 14.74 5.20 -5.68
N GLY A 71 15.90 4.58 -5.83
CA GLY A 71 16.07 3.50 -6.81
C GLY A 71 15.90 3.98 -8.25
N MET A 72 15.30 3.14 -9.07
CA MET A 72 14.89 3.46 -10.44
C MET A 72 13.93 4.66 -10.60
N LEU A 73 13.43 5.24 -9.50
CA LEU A 73 12.58 6.42 -9.53
C LEU A 73 13.33 7.74 -9.27
N GLU A 74 14.62 7.72 -8.90
CA GLU A 74 15.37 8.95 -8.55
C GLU A 74 15.42 9.99 -9.66
N ASP A 75 15.57 9.54 -10.91
CA ASP A 75 15.63 10.41 -12.09
C ASP A 75 14.25 10.71 -12.69
N ARG A 76 13.16 10.29 -12.02
CA ARG A 76 11.80 10.57 -12.48
C ARG A 76 11.26 11.83 -11.82
N ASP A 77 10.63 12.65 -12.65
CA ASP A 77 9.93 13.86 -12.23
C ASP A 77 8.56 13.46 -11.64
N LEU A 78 8.60 12.97 -10.39
CA LEU A 78 7.41 12.55 -9.63
C LEU A 78 7.14 13.54 -8.51
N GLU A 79 5.95 14.12 -8.52
CA GLU A 79 5.48 15.02 -7.47
C GLU A 79 5.06 14.24 -6.21
N PRO A 80 5.20 14.83 -5.01
CA PRO A 80 4.72 14.22 -3.78
C PRO A 80 3.24 13.86 -3.85
N GLY A 81 2.91 12.59 -3.59
CA GLY A 81 1.56 12.05 -3.67
C GLY A 81 1.26 11.32 -4.99
N GLU A 82 2.12 11.39 -6.00
CA GLU A 82 1.97 10.55 -7.18
C GLU A 82 2.21 9.07 -6.86
N ASN A 83 1.44 8.19 -7.51
CA ASN A 83 1.48 6.76 -7.23
C ASN A 83 2.77 6.14 -7.77
N LYS A 84 3.70 5.84 -6.86
CA LYS A 84 5.02 5.29 -7.20
C LYS A 84 4.93 3.89 -7.81
N PHE A 85 4.01 3.05 -7.34
CA PHE A 85 3.81 1.72 -7.91
C PHE A 85 3.32 1.78 -9.35
N LYS A 86 2.42 2.72 -9.65
CA LYS A 86 1.97 3.00 -11.03
C LYS A 86 3.09 3.58 -11.90
N ALA A 87 3.98 4.39 -11.33
CA ALA A 87 5.15 4.88 -12.05
C ALA A 87 6.11 3.75 -12.42
N VAL A 88 6.31 2.75 -11.54
CA VAL A 88 7.09 1.55 -11.83
C VAL A 88 6.39 0.65 -12.86
N HIS A 89 5.08 0.41 -12.68
CA HIS A 89 4.26 -0.47 -13.53
C HIS A 89 3.05 0.26 -14.15
N PRO A 90 3.23 1.01 -15.26
CA PRO A 90 2.18 1.86 -15.83
C PRO A 90 0.93 1.14 -16.35
N SER A 91 1.02 -0.18 -16.57
CA SER A 91 -0.11 -1.03 -16.97
C SER A 91 -1.04 -1.40 -15.81
N THR A 92 -0.65 -1.05 -14.57
CA THR A 92 -1.45 -1.26 -13.36
C THR A 92 -2.07 0.04 -12.88
N ASP A 93 -2.98 -0.04 -11.91
CA ASP A 93 -3.53 1.13 -11.22
C ASP A 93 -2.74 1.54 -9.96
N GLY A 94 -1.67 0.79 -9.63
CA GLY A 94 -0.86 1.01 -8.43
C GLY A 94 -1.57 0.64 -7.12
N GLY A 95 -2.47 -0.35 -7.14
CA GLY A 95 -3.10 -0.93 -5.94
C GLY A 95 -4.37 -0.21 -5.46
N VAL A 96 -4.83 0.79 -6.20
CA VAL A 96 -5.98 1.64 -5.82
C VAL A 96 -7.28 0.83 -5.80
N ARG A 97 -7.53 -0.01 -6.81
CA ARG A 97 -8.74 -0.83 -6.95
C ARG A 97 -8.93 -1.78 -5.78
N GLN A 98 -7.84 -2.34 -5.26
CA GLN A 98 -7.89 -3.25 -4.11
C GLN A 98 -8.42 -2.55 -2.86
N ILE A 99 -7.95 -1.32 -2.58
CA ILE A 99 -8.37 -0.51 -1.44
C ILE A 99 -9.82 -0.03 -1.62
N ASP A 100 -10.16 0.47 -2.82
CA ASP A 100 -11.51 0.95 -3.13
C ASP A 100 -12.55 -0.16 -2.97
N TYR A 101 -12.27 -1.34 -3.53
CA TYR A 101 -13.18 -2.46 -3.44
C TYR A 101 -13.36 -2.97 -2.00
N ALA A 102 -12.29 -2.99 -1.21
CA ALA A 102 -12.37 -3.37 0.20
C ALA A 102 -13.30 -2.42 0.98
N ALA A 103 -13.25 -1.12 0.69
CA ALA A 103 -14.20 -0.15 1.24
C ALA A 103 -15.64 -0.41 0.75
N GLU A 104 -15.83 -0.63 -0.56
CA GLU A 104 -17.13 -0.88 -1.19
C GLU A 104 -17.88 -2.08 -0.57
N ILE A 105 -17.16 -3.17 -0.25
CA ILE A 105 -17.77 -4.37 0.35
C ILE A 105 -17.87 -4.32 1.89
N GLY A 106 -17.47 -3.20 2.50
CA GLY A 106 -17.62 -2.94 3.93
C GLY A 106 -16.53 -3.53 4.82
N MET A 107 -15.29 -3.67 4.33
CA MET A 107 -14.16 -4.08 5.17
C MET A 107 -13.63 -2.97 6.08
N GLY A 108 -13.97 -1.70 5.79
CA GLY A 108 -13.47 -0.55 6.52
C GLY A 108 -13.69 0.76 5.77
N SER A 109 -13.07 1.84 6.24
CA SER A 109 -13.11 3.17 5.64
C SER A 109 -11.75 3.57 5.07
N LYS A 110 -11.77 4.35 3.99
CA LYS A 110 -10.55 4.99 3.46
C LYS A 110 -10.12 6.21 4.28
N GLU A 111 -11.01 6.74 5.12
CA GLU A 111 -10.71 7.88 5.98
C GLU A 111 -9.87 7.44 7.18
N TYR A 112 -8.78 8.16 7.45
CA TYR A 112 -7.89 7.86 8.56
C TYR A 112 -7.31 9.15 9.15
N GLU A 113 -6.86 9.06 10.41
CA GLU A 113 -6.05 10.06 11.09
C GLU A 113 -4.73 9.41 11.51
N LEU A 114 -3.61 10.06 11.19
CA LEU A 114 -2.29 9.59 11.63
C LEU A 114 -1.99 10.12 13.02
N ILE A 115 -1.87 9.20 13.98
CA ILE A 115 -1.44 9.50 15.35
C ILE A 115 0.00 9.02 15.50
N SER A 116 0.93 9.95 15.71
CA SER A 116 2.33 9.63 15.99
C SER A 116 2.51 9.40 17.49
N LEU A 117 3.22 8.33 17.86
CA LEU A 117 3.51 7.93 19.23
C LEU A 117 4.96 8.26 19.62
#